data_AF-A0A535D5X3-F1
#
_entry.id   AF-A0A535D5X3-F1
#
_cell.length_a   1.000
_cell.length_b   1.000
_cell.length_c   1.000
_cell.angle_alpha   90.00
_cell.angle_beta   90.00
_cell.angle_gamma   90.00
#
_symmetry.space_group_name_H-M   'P 1'
#
loop_
_entity.id
_entity.type
_entity.pdbx_description
1 polymer ?
#
loop_
_entity_poly.entity_id
_entity_poly.type
_entity_poly.pdbx_seq_one_letter_code
_entity_poly.pdbx_strand_id
1 'polypeptide(L)' 'MTVGLVIVSHSTQLAAGIAELAGQMTQGKTPITPAGGAVDNILG' A
#
# COMPACT_ATOMS: atom_id res chain seq x y z
N MET A 1 8.82 19.95 -2.45
CA MET A 1 9.04 18.61 -3.03
C MET A 1 8.17 17.65 -2.25
N THR A 2 7.26 16.92 -2.92
CA THR A 2 6.36 15.95 -2.29
C THR A 2 6.86 14.53 -2.59
N VAL A 3 6.89 13.68 -1.58
CA VAL A 3 7.27 12.26 -1.70
C VAL A 3 6.02 11.41 -1.58
N GLY A 4 5.83 10.47 -2.51
CA GLY A 4 4.76 9.47 -2.47
C GLY A 4 5.29 8.10 -2.05
N LEU A 5 4.43 7.29 -1.43
CA LEU A 5 4.74 5.92 -1.02
C LEU A 5 3.95 4.91 -1.88
N VAL A 6 4.63 3.87 -2.34
CA VAL A 6 3.99 2.71 -2.97
C VAL A 6 4.28 1.49 -2.10
N ILE A 7 3.25 0.86 -1.57
CA ILE A 7 3.37 -0.34 -0.73
C ILE A 7 3.23 -1.55 -1.64
N VAL A 8 4.33 -2.27 -1.90
CA VAL A 8 4.32 -3.47 -2.74
C VAL A 8 4.30 -4.73 -1.87
N SER A 9 3.36 -5.63 -2.14
CA SER A 9 3.32 -6.94 -1.48
C SER A 9 2.78 -8.01 -2.42
N HIS A 10 3.18 -9.24 -2.20
CA HIS A 10 2.57 -10.39 -2.85
C HIS A 10 1.16 -10.71 -2.35
N SER A 11 0.76 -10.13 -1.20
CA SER A 11 -0.58 -10.21 -0.67
C SER A 11 -1.30 -8.88 -0.82
N THR A 12 -2.43 -8.90 -1.53
CA THR A 12 -3.33 -7.75 -1.66
C THR A 12 -3.80 -7.24 -0.30
N GLN A 13 -4.10 -8.16 0.63
CA GLN A 13 -4.59 -7.81 1.96
C GLN A 13 -3.52 -7.13 2.81
N LEU A 14 -2.26 -7.60 2.76
CA LEU A 14 -1.17 -6.96 3.48
C LEU A 14 -0.85 -5.58 2.91
N ALA A 15 -0.78 -5.43 1.58
CA ALA A 15 -0.53 -4.12 0.96
C ALA A 15 -1.61 -3.10 1.36
N ALA A 16 -2.89 -3.50 1.30
CA ALA A 16 -4.00 -2.65 1.69
C ALA A 16 -3.95 -2.27 3.18
N GLY A 17 -3.76 -3.25 4.08
CA GLY A 17 -3.71 -3.00 5.52
C GLY A 17 -2.56 -2.09 5.96
N ILE A 18 -1.37 -2.26 5.36
CA ILE A 18 -0.24 -1.38 5.62
C ILE A 18 -0.50 0.04 5.08
N ALA A 19 -1.08 0.17 3.88
CA ALA A 19 -1.41 1.47 3.30
C ALA A 19 -2.42 2.24 4.17
N GLU A 20 -3.41 1.54 4.73
CA GLU A 20 -4.38 2.12 5.66
C GLU A 20 -3.70 2.61 6.95
N LEU A 21 -2.89 1.76 7.58
CA LEU A 21 -2.16 2.10 8.80
C LEU A 21 -1.23 3.30 8.60
N ALA A 22 -0.43 3.28 7.52
CA ALA A 22 0.47 4.37 7.17
C ALA A 22 -0.31 5.66 6.81
N GLY A 23 -1.49 5.53 6.20
CA GLY A 23 -2.40 6.64 5.95
C GLY A 23 -2.86 7.32 7.25
N GLN A 24 -3.19 6.54 8.27
CA GLN A 24 -3.54 7.05 9.60
C GLN A 24 -2.35 7.79 10.25
N MET A 25 -1.15 7.20 10.21
CA MET A 25 0.07 7.81 10.78
C MET A 25 0.47 9.12 10.10
N THR A 26 0.28 9.21 8.78
CA THR A 26 0.62 10.40 7.99
C THR A 26 -0.50 11.45 7.98
N GLN A 27 -1.64 11.17 8.62
CA GLN A 27 -2.82 12.04 8.62
C GLN A 27 -3.28 12.41 7.19
N GLY A 28 -3.08 11.49 6.23
CA GLY A 28 -3.39 11.73 4.81
C GLY A 28 -2.50 12.75 4.09
N LYS A 29 -1.42 13.22 4.72
CA LYS A 29 -0.51 14.22 4.12
C LYS A 29 0.45 13.64 3.10
N THR A 30 0.69 12.33 3.18
CA THR A 30 1.55 11.60 2.25
C THR A 30 0.66 10.78 1.31
N PRO A 31 0.78 10.95 -0.02
CA PRO A 31 0.12 10.07 -0.98
C PRO A 31 0.65 8.65 -0.83
N ILE A 32 -0.24 7.69 -0.55
CA ILE A 32 0.11 6.27 -0.35
C ILE A 32 -0.76 5.43 -1.27
N THR A 33 -0.15 4.54 -2.04
CA THR A 33 -0.87 3.61 -2.93
C THR A 33 -0.43 2.16 -2.67
N PRO A 34 -1.35 1.24 -2.34
CA PRO A 34 -1.05 -0.17 -2.26
C PRO A 34 -0.98 -0.79 -3.67
N ALA A 35 0.04 -1.61 -3.89
CA ALA A 35 0.24 -2.44 -5.07
C ALA A 35 0.44 -3.89 -4.60
N GLY A 36 -0.67 -4.59 -4.41
CA GLY A 36 -0.68 -5.93 -3.81
C GLY A 36 -1.23 -7.00 -4.74
N GLY A 37 -0.59 -8.17 -4.74
CA GLY A 37 -1.01 -9.35 -5.50
C GLY A 37 -0.46 -9.41 -6.93
N ALA A 38 -0.34 -10.61 -7.48
CA ALA A 38 -0.13 -10.82 -8.91
C ALA A 38 -1.47 -10.76 -9.67
N VAL A 39 -1.42 -10.57 -10.99
CA VAL A 39 -2.58 -10.83 -11.86
C VAL A 39 -3.08 -12.25 -11.54
N ASP A 40 -4.36 -12.38 -11.19
CA ASP A 40 -5.04 -13.61 -10.74
C ASP A 40 -4.94 -14.02 -9.25
N ASN A 41 -4.75 -13.07 -8.31
CA ASN A 41 -4.91 -13.32 -6.86
C ASN A 41 -3.96 -14.39 -6.29
N ILE A 42 -2.88 -14.71 -7.03
CA ILE A 42 -1.87 -15.65 -6.58
C ILE A 42 -0.96 -14.90 -5.60
N LEU A 43 -0.73 -15.49 -4.43
CA LEU A 43 0.34 -15.06 -3.53
C LEU A 43 1.66 -15.29 -4.29
N GLY A 44 2.28 -14.20 -4.73
CA GLY A 44 3.64 -14.22 -5.29
C GLY A 44 4.74 -14.46 -4.27
#